data_AF-A0A9W6W5P4-F1
#
_entry.id   AF-A0A9W6W5P4-F1
#
_cell.length_a   1.000
_cell.length_b   1.000
_cell.length_c   1.000
_cell.angle_alpha   90.00
_cell.angle_beta   90.00
_cell.angle_gamma   90.00
#
_symmetry.space_group_name_H-M   'P 1'
#
loop_
_entity.id
_entity.type
_entity.pdbx_description
1 polymer ?
#
loop_
_entity_poly.entity_id
_entity_poly.type
_entity_poly.pdbx_seq_one_letter_code
_entity_poly.pdbx_strand_id
1 'polypeptide(L)' 'MGHAGAIVSGSSGTAEAKKEALEKVGVRVGKTPSETARLMRECLATTA' A
#
# COMPACT_ATOMS: atom_id res chain seq x y z
N MET A 1 1.60 -11.48 -11.99
CA MET A 1 0.41 -11.98 -11.25
C MET A 1 0.42 -13.50 -11.36
N GLY A 2 0.83 -14.22 -10.32
CA GLY A 2 0.89 -15.71 -10.33
C GLY A 2 0.11 -16.38 -9.18
N HIS A 3 -0.41 -15.58 -8.24
CA HIS A 3 -1.28 -16.04 -7.16
C HIS A 3 -2.74 -16.02 -7.65
N ALA A 4 -3.51 -17.08 -7.38
CA ALA A 4 -4.87 -17.24 -7.89
C ALA A 4 -5.81 -16.06 -7.54
N GLY A 5 -5.63 -15.44 -6.36
CA GLY A 5 -6.40 -14.27 -5.92
C GLY A 5 -5.88 -12.92 -6.40
N ALA A 6 -4.76 -12.86 -7.12
CA ALA A 6 -4.22 -11.61 -7.65
C ALA A 6 -4.89 -11.29 -8.99
N ILE A 7 -6.15 -10.85 -8.95
CA ILE A 7 -6.97 -10.49 -10.10
C ILE A 7 -7.59 -9.09 -9.90
N VAL A 8 -7.68 -8.34 -11.01
CA VAL A 8 -8.51 -7.13 -11.13
C VAL A 8 -9.76 -7.53 -11.92
N SER A 9 -10.95 -7.27 -11.36
CA SER A 9 -12.23 -7.59 -12.01
C SER A 9 -13.05 -6.31 -12.21
N GLY A 10 -13.16 -5.87 -13.46
CA GLY A 10 -13.73 -4.56 -13.79
C GLY A 10 -12.90 -3.44 -13.16
N SER A 11 -13.56 -2.55 -12.39
CA SER A 11 -12.90 -1.47 -11.64
C SER A 11 -12.40 -1.90 -10.25
N SER A 12 -12.70 -3.11 -9.80
CA SER A 12 -12.38 -3.61 -8.46
C SER A 12 -11.06 -4.38 -8.41
N GLY A 13 -10.33 -4.25 -7.30
CA GLY A 13 -9.10 -5.00 -7.05
C GLY A 13 -7.82 -4.34 -7.58
N THR A 14 -7.91 -3.14 -8.16
CA THR A 14 -6.74 -2.37 -8.61
C THR A 14 -5.85 -1.96 -7.43
N ALA A 15 -4.55 -1.79 -7.70
CA ALA A 15 -3.62 -1.29 -6.69
C ALA A 15 -3.95 0.16 -6.28
N GLU A 16 -4.39 0.99 -7.23
CA GLU A 16 -4.72 2.40 -6.97
C GLU A 16 -5.93 2.54 -6.04
N ALA A 17 -7.00 1.78 -6.27
CA ALA A 17 -8.18 1.83 -5.39
C ALA A 17 -7.85 1.39 -3.96
N LYS A 18 -6.95 0.40 -3.79
CA LYS A 18 -6.46 -0.04 -2.47
C LYS A 18 -5.60 1.04 -1.81
N LYS A 19 -4.71 1.68 -2.58
CA LYS A 19 -3.90 2.79 -2.10
C LYS A 19 -4.77 3.93 -1.57
N GLU A 20 -5.73 4.39 -2.37
CA GLU A 20 -6.65 5.48 -2.00
C GLU A 20 -7.44 5.15 -0.72
N ALA A 21 -7.94 3.92 -0.59
CA ALA A 21 -8.68 3.48 0.59
C ALA A 21 -7.82 3.51 1.87
N LEU A 22 -6.55 3.10 1.78
CA LEU A 22 -5.61 3.12 2.90
C LEU A 22 -5.21 4.56 3.27
N GLU A 23 -4.91 5.39 2.28
CA GLU A 23 -4.55 6.79 2.50
C GLU A 23 -5.70 7.59 3.14
N LYS A 24 -6.96 7.30 2.79
CA LYS A 24 -8.15 7.90 3.42
C LYS A 24 -8.25 7.64 4.92
N VAL A 25 -7.67 6.55 5.42
CA VAL A 25 -7.64 6.25 6.86
C VAL A 25 -6.30 6.60 7.51
N GLY A 26 -5.47 7.41 6.84
CA GLY A 26 -4.20 7.92 7.36
C GLY A 26 -3.00 6.98 7.19
N VAL A 27 -3.15 5.86 6.47
CA VAL A 27 -2.02 4.96 6.19
C VAL A 27 -1.17 5.51 5.06
N ARG A 28 0.14 5.62 5.29
CA ARG A 28 1.11 6.01 4.26
C ARG A 28 1.41 4.81 3.35
N VAL A 29 1.20 4.93 2.04
CA VAL A 29 1.38 3.83 1.09
C VAL A 29 2.55 4.11 0.15
N GLY A 30 3.59 3.26 0.18
CA GLY A 30 4.73 3.37 -0.71
C GLY A 30 4.42 2.91 -2.13
N LYS A 31 4.95 3.61 -3.14
CA LYS A 31 4.81 3.24 -4.57
C LYS A 31 5.72 2.08 -4.96
N THR A 32 6.80 1.86 -4.21
CA THR A 32 7.75 0.76 -4.41
C THR A 32 7.99 -0.01 -3.10
N PRO A 33 8.44 -1.28 -3.15
CA PRO A 33 8.77 -2.02 -1.95
C PRO A 33 9.84 -1.33 -1.08
N SER A 34 10.83 -0.68 -1.73
CA SER A 34 11.88 0.06 -1.03
C SER A 34 11.35 1.30 -0.31
N GLU A 35 10.40 2.00 -0.93
CA GLU A 35 9.73 3.14 -0.31
C GLU A 35 8.90 2.70 0.91
N THR A 36 8.15 1.60 0.80
CA THR A 36 7.42 1.03 1.96
C THR A 36 8.36 0.74 3.14
N ALA A 37 9.55 0.18 2.87
CA ALA A 37 10.55 -0.04 3.91
C ALA A 37 11.07 1.28 4.53
N ARG A 38 11.21 2.34 3.74
CA ARG A 38 11.59 3.67 4.26
C ARG A 38 10.49 4.25 5.15
N LEU A 39 9.23 4.22 4.69
CA LEU A 39 8.07 4.72 5.45
C LEU A 39 7.96 4.02 6.82
N MET A 40 8.17 2.70 6.85
CA MET A 40 8.17 1.94 8.09
C MET A 40 9.26 2.40 9.06
N ARG A 41 10.49 2.61 8.59
CA ARG A 41 11.59 3.14 9.42
C ARG A 41 11.26 4.53 9.98
N GLU A 42 10.67 5.40 9.17
CA GLU A 42 10.23 6.72 9.61
C GLU A 42 9.17 6.62 10.71
N CYS A 43 8.16 5.75 10.55
CA CYS A 43 7.13 5.52 11.56
C CYS A 43 7.72 5.06 12.90
N LEU A 44 8.66 4.12 12.87
CA LEU A 44 9.36 3.66 14.08
C LEU A 44 10.20 4.76 14.74
N ALA A 45 10.88 5.59 13.95
CA ALA A 45 11.69 6.68 14.48
C ALA A 45 10.83 7.76 15.15
N THR A 46 9.58 7.95 14.72
CA THR A 46 8.64 8.92 15.33
C THR A 46 7.88 8.37 16.54
N THR A 47 8.00 7.08 16.86
CA THR A 47 7.33 6.43 18.01
C THR A 47 8.27 6.14 19.18
N ALA A 48 9.49 6.70 19.16
CA ALA A 48 10.44 6.73 20.27
C ALA A 48 10.47 8.13 20.90
#